data_AF-A0A7J4DUS6-F1
#
_entry.id   AF-A0A7J4DUS6-F1
#
_cell.length_a   1.000
_cell.length_b   1.000
_cell.length_c   1.000
_cell.angle_alpha   90.00
_cell.angle_beta   90.00
_cell.angle_gamma   90.00
#
_symmetry.space_group_name_H-M   'P 1'
#
loop_
_entity.id
_entity.type
_entity.pdbx_description
1 polymer ?
#
loop_
_entity_poly.entity_id
_entity_poly.type
_entity_poly.pdbx_seq_one_letter_code
_entity_poly.pdbx_strand_id
1 'polypeptide(L)'
;PVINAGNGKQHHPTQAMVDLYTIKRLYGYIDGLVYGVLGDLRYSRAASSFILALTRFSPEKLYLISPKLLRVREEVKMVLKEAGIVFEEVESLEEVVHELDILYVVRIQRERFPDPQEYEKVRGSYRVTLNLLEKRAKPTLKILHPLPKVDEVESRVDNSHFAAYFYQAKLGTPLRMALLTLILRGEV
;
A
#
# COMPACT_ATOMS: atom_id res chain seq x y z
N PRO A 1 -10.63 -26.29 -3.88
CA PRO A 1 -10.14 -25.12 -3.12
C PRO A 1 -10.72 -23.82 -3.68
N VAL A 2 -10.99 -22.81 -2.83
CA VAL A 2 -11.49 -21.49 -3.27
C VAL A 2 -10.42 -20.45 -2.96
N ILE A 3 -10.06 -19.62 -3.94
CA ILE A 3 -9.08 -18.54 -3.78
C ILE A 3 -9.80 -17.20 -3.91
N ASN A 4 -9.74 -16.38 -2.86
CA ASN A 4 -10.34 -15.05 -2.87
C ASN A 4 -9.50 -14.08 -3.73
N ALA A 5 -10.02 -13.71 -4.90
CA ALA A 5 -9.45 -12.69 -5.77
C ALA A 5 -9.91 -11.26 -5.42
N GLY A 6 -10.64 -11.08 -4.32
CA GLY A 6 -11.16 -9.81 -3.83
C GLY A 6 -12.64 -9.93 -3.44
N ASN A 7 -12.98 -9.90 -2.14
CA ASN A 7 -14.38 -9.81 -1.69
C ASN A 7 -14.69 -8.34 -1.33
N GLY A 8 -15.88 -7.84 -1.70
CA GLY A 8 -16.31 -6.43 -1.52
C GLY A 8 -15.74 -5.77 -0.25
N LYS A 9 -15.25 -4.54 -0.24
CA LYS A 9 -14.55 -3.81 0.87
C LYS A 9 -13.55 -4.50 1.84
N GLN A 10 -13.44 -5.82 1.96
CA GLN A 10 -12.75 -6.49 3.08
C GLN A 10 -11.33 -6.95 2.73
N HIS A 11 -11.15 -7.94 1.85
CA HIS A 11 -9.85 -8.58 1.66
C HIS A 11 -9.50 -8.78 0.18
N HIS A 12 -8.19 -8.72 -0.12
CA HIS A 12 -7.62 -9.10 -1.40
C HIS A 12 -6.27 -9.82 -1.18
N PRO A 13 -6.28 -11.07 -0.67
CA PRO A 13 -5.09 -11.75 -0.17
C PRO A 13 -4.02 -11.95 -1.24
N THR A 14 -4.42 -12.28 -2.47
CA THR A 14 -3.45 -12.45 -3.58
C THR A 14 -2.78 -11.14 -3.98
N GLN A 15 -3.39 -9.98 -3.74
CA GLN A 15 -2.75 -8.69 -3.98
C GLN A 15 -1.71 -8.42 -2.90
N ALA A 16 -2.06 -8.60 -1.62
CA ALA A 16 -1.11 -8.43 -0.52
C ALA A 16 0.12 -9.34 -0.66
N MET A 17 -0.05 -10.57 -1.16
CA MET A 17 1.07 -11.47 -1.49
C MET A 17 1.98 -10.88 -2.57
N VAL A 18 1.42 -10.31 -3.64
CA VAL A 18 2.20 -9.64 -4.70
C VAL A 18 2.94 -8.43 -4.16
N ASP A 19 2.30 -7.67 -3.29
CA ASP A 19 2.88 -6.46 -2.69
C ASP A 19 4.11 -6.82 -1.85
N LEU A 20 3.97 -7.76 -0.91
CA LEU A 20 5.07 -8.25 -0.07
C LEU A 20 6.17 -8.95 -0.87
N TYR A 21 5.79 -9.76 -1.87
CA TYR A 21 6.77 -10.41 -2.74
C TYR A 21 7.56 -9.38 -3.55
N THR A 22 6.92 -8.31 -4.01
CA THR A 22 7.60 -7.20 -4.70
C THR A 22 8.63 -6.55 -3.78
N ILE A 23 8.27 -6.25 -2.54
CA ILE A 23 9.20 -5.66 -1.55
C ILE A 23 10.39 -6.60 -1.31
N LYS A 24 10.13 -7.89 -1.06
CA LYS A 24 11.19 -8.89 -0.90
C LYS A 24 12.11 -8.98 -2.12
N ARG A 25 11.59 -8.83 -3.34
CA ARG A 25 12.40 -8.83 -4.57
C ARG A 25 13.23 -7.56 -4.74
N LEU A 26 12.79 -6.42 -4.21
CA LEU A 26 13.49 -5.13 -4.31
C LEU A 26 14.57 -4.98 -3.23
N TYR A 27 14.28 -5.43 -2.00
CA TYR A 27 15.15 -5.22 -0.84
C TYR A 27 15.86 -6.50 -0.36
N GLY A 28 15.36 -7.68 -0.73
CA GLY A 28 15.83 -8.97 -0.20
C GLY A 28 15.14 -9.37 1.11
N TYR A 29 14.58 -8.40 1.83
CA TYR A 29 13.92 -8.56 3.13
C TYR A 29 12.62 -7.73 3.20
N ILE A 30 11.85 -7.95 4.26
CA ILE A 30 10.60 -7.24 4.57
C ILE A 30 10.70 -6.63 5.98
N ASP A 31 11.28 -7.37 6.93
CA ASP A 31 11.49 -6.90 8.30
C ASP A 31 12.45 -5.70 8.37
N GLY A 32 12.25 -4.83 9.37
CA GLY A 32 13.11 -3.68 9.62
C GLY A 32 12.99 -2.54 8.61
N LEU A 33 12.03 -2.59 7.68
CA LEU A 33 11.75 -1.47 6.77
C LEU A 33 10.76 -0.48 7.41
N VAL A 34 10.89 0.79 7.02
CA VAL A 34 9.90 1.83 7.35
C VAL A 34 8.89 1.97 6.21
N TYR A 35 7.62 1.77 6.54
CA TYR A 35 6.51 1.74 5.59
C TYR A 35 5.64 2.99 5.72
N GLY A 36 5.20 3.54 4.60
CA GLY A 36 4.10 4.50 4.54
C GLY A 36 2.96 3.95 3.70
N VAL A 37 1.72 4.02 4.19
CA VAL A 37 0.52 3.69 3.42
C VAL A 37 -0.29 4.96 3.23
N LEU A 38 -0.39 5.42 1.98
CA LEU A 38 -0.96 6.70 1.62
C LEU A 38 -2.29 6.53 0.90
N GLY A 39 -3.34 7.16 1.43
CA GLY A 39 -4.55 7.46 0.69
C GLY A 39 -5.86 7.08 1.39
N ASP A 40 -6.79 6.46 0.67
CA ASP A 40 -8.07 5.97 1.23
C ASP A 40 -7.86 4.71 2.08
N LEU A 41 -7.46 4.88 3.34
CA LEU A 41 -7.20 3.75 4.26
C LEU A 41 -8.49 3.18 4.86
N ARG A 42 -9.57 3.96 4.87
CA ARG A 42 -10.88 3.55 5.40
C ARG A 42 -11.58 2.54 4.51
N TYR A 43 -11.55 2.75 3.20
CA TYR A 43 -12.27 1.91 2.25
C TYR A 43 -11.35 1.08 1.35
N SER A 44 -10.05 1.38 1.21
CA SER A 44 -9.19 0.54 0.37
C SER A 44 -8.95 -0.85 0.98
N ARG A 45 -9.39 -1.87 0.25
CA ARG A 45 -9.15 -3.29 0.61
C ARG A 45 -7.69 -3.66 0.42
N ALA A 46 -7.05 -3.07 -0.60
CA ALA A 46 -5.65 -3.29 -0.88
C ALA A 46 -4.81 -2.75 0.28
N ALA A 47 -5.08 -1.51 0.72
CA ALA A 47 -4.42 -0.94 1.90
C ALA A 47 -4.67 -1.78 3.15
N SER A 48 -5.93 -2.14 3.44
CA SER A 48 -6.26 -2.97 4.61
C SER A 48 -5.55 -4.34 4.55
N SER A 49 -5.55 -5.01 3.40
CA SER A 49 -4.89 -6.31 3.24
C SER A 49 -3.38 -6.19 3.34
N PHE A 50 -2.79 -5.12 2.83
CA PHE A 50 -1.36 -4.85 2.94
C PHE A 50 -0.95 -4.60 4.40
N ILE A 51 -1.67 -3.73 5.11
CA ILE A 51 -1.45 -3.44 6.53
C ILE A 51 -1.58 -4.72 7.37
N LEU A 52 -2.63 -5.51 7.15
CA LEU A 52 -2.82 -6.78 7.85
C LEU A 52 -1.76 -7.83 7.49
N ALA A 53 -1.20 -7.79 6.29
CA ALA A 53 -0.13 -8.70 5.91
C ALA A 53 1.20 -8.33 6.57
N LEU A 54 1.45 -7.03 6.81
CA LEU A 54 2.62 -6.55 7.54
C LEU A 54 2.65 -7.02 9.00
N THR A 55 1.52 -7.38 9.62
CA THR A 55 1.51 -7.94 10.98
C THR A 55 2.14 -9.33 11.09
N ARG A 56 2.45 -9.96 9.95
CA ARG A 56 3.21 -11.21 9.89
C ARG A 56 4.73 -10.99 9.85
N PHE A 57 5.16 -9.74 9.85
CA PHE A 57 6.55 -9.30 9.78
C PHE A 57 6.84 -8.32 10.91
N SER A 58 8.09 -7.89 11.01
CA SER A 58 8.58 -6.92 11.99
C SER A 58 9.03 -5.65 11.29
N PRO A 59 8.10 -4.84 10.72
CA PRO A 59 8.46 -3.53 10.20
C PRO A 59 9.04 -2.65 11.33
N GLU A 60 10.00 -1.79 11.00
CA GLU A 60 10.57 -0.86 11.99
C GLU A 60 9.51 0.16 12.42
N LYS A 61 8.80 0.73 11.45
CA LYS A 61 7.72 1.68 11.68
C LYS A 61 6.72 1.68 10.53
N LEU A 62 5.45 1.93 10.84
CA LEU A 62 4.37 2.06 9.86
C LEU A 62 3.68 3.43 9.98
N TYR A 63 3.79 4.27 8.95
CA TYR A 63 3.05 5.52 8.82
C TYR A 63 1.75 5.29 8.05
N LEU A 64 0.64 5.70 8.65
CA LEU A 64 -0.70 5.68 8.05
C LEU A 64 -1.06 7.10 7.63
N ILE A 65 -0.93 7.38 6.33
CA ILE A 65 -0.96 8.73 5.78
C ILE A 65 -2.31 8.96 5.10
N SER A 66 -3.19 9.73 5.73
CA SER A 66 -4.54 9.98 5.20
C SER A 66 -5.21 11.19 5.84
N PRO A 67 -6.13 11.87 5.11
CA PRO A 67 -7.03 12.84 5.72
C PRO A 67 -7.89 12.22 6.82
N LYS A 68 -8.34 13.01 7.80
CA LYS A 68 -9.19 12.54 8.92
C LYS A 68 -10.38 11.68 8.50
N LEU A 69 -11.03 12.03 7.40
CA LEU A 69 -12.19 11.31 6.86
C LEU A 69 -11.85 9.88 6.36
N LEU A 70 -10.58 9.65 5.98
CA LEU A 70 -10.10 8.42 5.35
C LEU A 70 -9.15 7.61 6.23
N ARG A 71 -9.05 7.96 7.51
CA ARG A 71 -8.27 7.21 8.49
C ARG A 71 -8.70 5.74 8.53
N VAL A 72 -7.72 4.90 8.86
CA VAL A 72 -7.91 3.46 8.99
C VAL A 72 -9.00 3.16 10.03
N ARG A 73 -9.76 2.09 9.83
CA ARG A 73 -10.81 1.66 10.78
C ARG A 73 -10.19 1.21 12.11
N GLU A 74 -10.89 1.46 13.22
CA GLU A 74 -10.44 1.10 14.57
C GLU A 74 -10.08 -0.38 14.70
N GLU A 75 -10.84 -1.28 14.07
CA GLU A 75 -10.56 -2.72 14.07
C GLU A 75 -9.17 -3.06 13.52
N VAL A 76 -8.70 -2.37 12.48
CA VAL A 76 -7.35 -2.59 11.92
C VAL A 76 -6.29 -2.06 12.89
N LYS A 77 -6.56 -0.94 13.57
CA LYS A 77 -5.64 -0.42 14.61
C LYS A 77 -5.53 -1.35 15.80
N MET A 78 -6.62 -1.98 16.22
CA MET A 78 -6.57 -3.00 17.27
C MET A 78 -5.67 -4.16 16.86
N VAL A 79 -5.83 -4.68 15.64
CA VAL A 79 -4.98 -5.76 15.13
C VAL A 79 -3.50 -5.35 15.06
N LEU A 80 -3.21 -4.11 14.65
CA LEU A 80 -1.83 -3.59 14.65
C LEU A 80 -1.24 -3.52 16.06
N LYS A 81 -2.01 -3.06 17.05
CA LYS A 81 -1.58 -3.00 18.45
C LYS A 81 -1.36 -4.39 19.04
N GLU A 82 -2.27 -5.32 18.79
CA GLU A 82 -2.17 -6.72 19.25
C GLU A 82 -0.95 -7.42 18.64
N ALA A 83 -0.61 -7.10 17.39
CA ALA A 83 0.58 -7.59 16.72
C ALA A 83 1.88 -6.86 17.14
N GLY A 84 1.80 -5.85 18.01
CA GLY A 84 2.97 -5.08 18.47
C GLY A 84 3.59 -4.17 17.40
N ILE A 85 2.85 -3.82 16.34
CA ILE A 85 3.35 -2.94 15.27
C ILE A 85 3.42 -1.51 15.78
N VAL A 86 4.59 -0.88 15.63
CA VAL A 86 4.77 0.56 15.87
C VAL A 86 4.20 1.31 14.68
N PHE A 87 3.11 2.06 14.89
CA PHE A 87 2.49 2.86 13.83
C PHE A 87 2.11 4.26 14.29
N GLU A 88 2.03 5.17 13.33
CA GLU A 88 1.66 6.57 13.53
C GLU A 88 0.70 7.04 12.43
N GLU A 89 -0.36 7.76 12.82
CA GLU A 89 -1.30 8.36 11.86
C GLU A 89 -0.87 9.81 11.58
N VAL A 90 -0.62 10.13 10.31
CA VAL A 90 -0.21 11.48 9.85
C VAL A 90 -1.08 11.93 8.69
N GLU A 91 -1.20 13.25 8.48
CA GLU A 91 -2.06 13.81 7.43
C GLU A 91 -1.29 14.25 6.18
N SER A 92 0.04 14.45 6.29
CA SER A 92 0.90 14.90 5.20
C SER A 92 2.03 13.90 4.93
N LEU A 93 2.26 13.60 3.64
CA LEU A 93 3.39 12.78 3.21
C LEU A 93 4.72 13.53 3.42
N GLU A 94 4.72 14.84 3.23
CA GLU A 94 5.90 15.71 3.32
C GLU A 94 6.60 15.64 4.66
N GLU A 95 5.85 15.33 5.73
CA GLU A 95 6.35 15.19 7.10
C GLU A 95 7.19 13.92 7.28
N VAL A 96 6.83 12.82 6.61
CA VAL A 96 7.39 11.49 6.89
C VAL A 96 8.15 10.86 5.73
N VAL A 97 8.05 11.40 4.51
CA VAL A 97 8.61 10.82 3.28
C VAL A 97 10.12 10.54 3.34
N HIS A 98 10.84 11.32 4.15
CA HIS A 98 12.29 11.21 4.34
C HIS A 98 12.72 9.99 5.15
N GLU A 99 11.79 9.35 5.86
CA GLU A 99 12.03 8.14 6.63
C GLU A 99 11.62 6.87 5.88
N LEU A 100 10.80 6.98 4.83
CA LEU A 100 10.18 5.82 4.19
C LEU A 100 11.14 5.05 3.29
N ASP A 101 11.15 3.72 3.42
CA ASP A 101 11.76 2.82 2.46
C ASP A 101 10.73 2.32 1.44
N ILE A 102 9.48 2.15 1.87
CA ILE A 102 8.36 1.77 1.02
C ILE A 102 7.21 2.75 1.20
N LEU A 103 6.71 3.30 0.09
CA LEU A 103 5.46 4.06 0.05
C LEU A 103 4.42 3.29 -0.76
N TYR A 104 3.41 2.74 -0.09
CA TYR A 104 2.29 2.05 -0.70
C TYR A 104 1.13 3.04 -0.89
N VAL A 105 0.86 3.43 -2.14
CA VAL A 105 -0.14 4.45 -2.47
C VAL A 105 -1.42 3.78 -2.95
N VAL A 106 -2.57 4.30 -2.53
CA VAL A 106 -3.89 3.86 -3.01
C VAL A 106 -4.75 5.04 -3.46
N ARG A 107 -5.49 4.86 -4.56
CA ARG A 107 -6.44 5.85 -5.06
C ARG A 107 -7.61 6.09 -4.10
N ILE A 108 -8.18 7.29 -4.14
CA ILE A 108 -9.46 7.60 -3.50
C ILE A 108 -10.58 6.89 -4.26
N GLN A 109 -11.44 6.17 -3.54
CA GLN A 109 -12.55 5.43 -4.15
C GLN A 109 -13.82 6.27 -4.14
N ARG A 110 -13.94 7.20 -5.10
CA ARG A 110 -15.10 8.10 -5.25
C ARG A 110 -16.44 7.35 -5.12
N GLU A 111 -16.52 6.16 -5.71
CA GLU A 111 -17.69 5.30 -5.69
C GLU A 111 -18.12 4.78 -4.31
N ARG A 112 -17.34 5.04 -3.25
CA ARG A 112 -17.60 4.57 -1.88
C ARG A 112 -18.02 5.66 -0.91
N PHE A 113 -18.00 6.91 -1.35
CA PHE A 113 -18.47 8.04 -0.55
C PHE A 113 -20.00 8.06 -0.55
N PRO A 114 -20.65 8.13 0.63
CA PRO A 114 -22.10 8.29 0.71
C PRO A 114 -22.57 9.63 0.16
N ASP A 115 -21.76 10.68 0.39
CA ASP A 115 -22.02 12.05 -0.06
C ASP A 115 -20.91 12.51 -1.03
N PRO A 116 -21.25 12.89 -2.27
CA PRO A 116 -20.31 13.48 -3.22
C PRO A 116 -19.55 14.70 -2.67
N GLN A 117 -20.12 15.47 -1.74
CA GLN A 117 -19.43 16.63 -1.15
C GLN A 117 -18.26 16.22 -0.24
N GLU A 118 -18.34 15.07 0.43
CA GLU A 118 -17.22 14.54 1.21
C GLU A 118 -16.05 14.14 0.32
N TYR A 119 -16.34 13.60 -0.86
CA TYR A 119 -15.32 13.29 -1.85
C TYR A 119 -14.58 14.55 -2.30
N GLU A 120 -15.28 15.65 -2.59
CA GLU A 120 -14.60 16.88 -3.05
C GLU A 120 -13.75 17.54 -1.98
N LYS A 121 -14.01 17.29 -0.69
CA LYS A 121 -13.13 17.74 0.40
C LYS A 121 -11.79 17.02 0.45
N VAL A 122 -11.74 15.77 -0.04
CA VAL A 122 -10.54 14.93 0.00
C VAL A 122 -9.92 14.71 -1.36
N ARG A 123 -10.62 15.03 -2.45
CA ARG A 123 -10.09 14.93 -3.81
C ARG A 123 -8.84 15.82 -3.95
N GLY A 124 -7.74 15.21 -4.37
CA GLY A 124 -6.46 15.92 -4.48
C GLY A 124 -5.81 16.28 -3.14
N SER A 125 -6.35 15.82 -2.00
CA SER A 125 -5.75 16.05 -0.67
C SER A 125 -4.37 15.44 -0.51
N TYR A 126 -4.02 14.48 -1.36
CA TYR A 126 -2.69 13.92 -1.44
C TYR A 126 -2.31 13.68 -2.90
N ARG A 127 -1.08 14.06 -3.25
CA ARG A 127 -0.51 13.80 -4.56
C ARG A 127 0.99 13.58 -4.41
N VAL A 128 1.45 12.41 -4.83
CA VAL A 128 2.87 12.10 -4.89
C VAL A 128 3.45 12.73 -6.14
N THR A 129 4.24 13.79 -5.96
CA THR A 129 4.92 14.50 -7.04
C THR A 129 6.39 14.14 -7.10
N LEU A 130 6.98 14.18 -8.30
CA LEU A 130 8.42 13.88 -8.45
C LEU A 130 9.29 14.87 -7.68
N ASN A 131 8.90 16.15 -7.67
CA ASN A 131 9.61 17.23 -6.96
C ASN A 131 9.67 16.99 -5.44
N LEU A 132 8.58 16.49 -4.84
CA LEU A 132 8.58 16.11 -3.42
C LEU A 132 9.56 14.99 -3.15
N LEU A 133 9.52 13.94 -3.98
CA LEU A 133 10.37 12.76 -3.83
C LEU A 133 11.84 13.12 -3.98
N GLU A 134 12.22 13.84 -5.04
CA GLU A 134 13.61 14.24 -5.28
C GLU A 134 14.19 15.13 -4.18
N LYS A 135 13.35 15.94 -3.52
CA LYS A 135 13.79 16.86 -2.46
C LYS A 135 13.88 16.23 -1.09
N ARG A 136 13.02 15.25 -0.79
CA ARG A 136 12.81 14.80 0.59
C ARG A 136 12.88 13.29 0.78
N ALA A 137 12.63 12.48 -0.24
CA ALA A 137 12.62 11.03 -0.07
C ALA A 137 14.03 10.46 0.06
N LYS A 138 14.14 9.28 0.71
CA LYS A 138 15.34 8.47 0.62
C LYS A 138 15.61 8.09 -0.85
N PRO A 139 16.87 8.11 -1.33
CA PRO A 139 17.20 7.64 -2.67
C PRO A 139 16.81 6.17 -2.92
N THR A 140 16.72 5.37 -1.86
CA THR A 140 16.32 3.96 -1.93
C THR A 140 14.82 3.74 -2.02
N LEU A 141 13.98 4.74 -1.66
CA LEU A 141 12.53 4.62 -1.58
C LEU A 141 11.94 3.96 -2.82
N LYS A 142 11.00 3.02 -2.61
CA LYS A 142 10.19 2.42 -3.68
C LYS A 142 8.71 2.66 -3.44
N ILE A 143 8.03 3.04 -4.51
CA ILE A 143 6.60 3.33 -4.54
C ILE A 143 5.86 2.14 -5.14
N LEU A 144 4.97 1.55 -4.35
CA LEU A 144 4.04 0.53 -4.77
C LEU A 144 2.65 1.15 -4.95
N HIS A 145 1.88 0.61 -5.88
CA HIS A 145 0.50 1.04 -6.13
C HIS A 145 -0.25 -0.15 -6.75
N PRO A 146 -1.43 -0.54 -6.22
CA PRO A 146 -2.15 -1.73 -6.70
C PRO A 146 -2.77 -1.55 -8.10
N LEU A 147 -2.79 -0.31 -8.60
CA LEU A 147 -3.37 0.11 -9.89
C LEU A 147 -4.89 -0.11 -9.97
N PRO A 148 -5.59 0.54 -10.93
CA PRO A 148 -5.12 1.64 -11.79
C PRO A 148 -4.85 2.90 -10.97
N LYS A 149 -3.87 3.69 -11.40
CA LYS A 149 -3.62 5.02 -10.83
C LYS A 149 -4.45 6.08 -11.54
N VAL A 150 -4.79 7.18 -10.86
CA VAL A 150 -5.53 8.31 -11.44
C VAL A 150 -4.68 9.58 -11.40
N ASP A 151 -4.73 10.31 -10.30
CA ASP A 151 -4.06 11.60 -10.09
C ASP A 151 -3.20 11.61 -8.82
N GLU A 152 -3.34 10.59 -7.97
CA GLU A 152 -2.61 10.45 -6.70
C GLU A 152 -1.11 10.24 -6.87
N VAL A 153 -0.63 9.75 -8.03
CA VAL A 153 0.80 9.67 -8.39
C VAL A 153 1.02 10.37 -9.73
N GLU A 154 1.85 11.41 -9.73
CA GLU A 154 2.20 12.18 -10.93
C GLU A 154 2.86 11.30 -11.99
N SER A 155 2.47 11.43 -13.27
CA SER A 155 3.03 10.65 -14.38
C SER A 155 4.54 10.77 -14.55
N ARG A 156 5.15 11.89 -14.14
CA ARG A 156 6.61 12.05 -14.16
C ARG A 156 7.34 11.06 -13.24
N VAL A 157 6.67 10.57 -12.20
CA VAL A 157 7.23 9.54 -11.29
C VAL A 157 7.45 8.22 -12.02
N ASP A 158 6.68 7.93 -13.09
CA ASP A 158 6.77 6.66 -13.85
C ASP A 158 8.17 6.38 -14.40
N ASN A 159 8.91 7.43 -14.76
CA ASN A 159 10.26 7.33 -15.32
C ASN A 159 11.37 7.49 -14.26
N SER A 160 11.00 7.63 -12.98
CA SER A 160 11.96 7.79 -11.89
C SER A 160 12.33 6.45 -11.27
N HIS A 161 13.45 6.40 -10.54
CA HIS A 161 13.85 5.20 -9.81
C HIS A 161 12.91 4.86 -8.65
N PHE A 162 12.01 5.76 -8.24
CA PHE A 162 11.05 5.52 -7.17
C PHE A 162 9.93 4.58 -7.60
N ALA A 163 9.55 4.56 -8.88
CA ALA A 163 8.38 3.82 -9.36
C ALA A 163 8.64 2.30 -9.41
N ALA A 164 7.90 1.54 -8.60
CA ALA A 164 7.93 0.07 -8.60
C ALA A 164 6.60 -0.58 -8.98
N TYR A 165 5.50 0.17 -9.12
CA TYR A 165 4.16 -0.35 -9.38
C TYR A 165 3.99 -1.12 -10.70
N PHE A 166 4.73 -0.78 -11.76
CA PHE A 166 4.72 -1.59 -12.98
C PHE A 166 5.46 -2.91 -12.83
N TYR A 167 6.57 -2.92 -12.06
CA TYR A 167 7.29 -4.14 -11.73
C TYR A 167 6.43 -5.04 -10.82
N GLN A 168 5.78 -4.45 -9.80
CA GLN A 168 4.79 -5.10 -8.95
C GLN A 168 3.69 -5.81 -9.76
N ALA A 169 3.08 -5.12 -10.73
CA ALA A 169 2.06 -5.70 -11.59
C ALA A 169 2.57 -6.90 -12.40
N LYS A 170 3.81 -6.83 -12.94
CA LYS A 170 4.45 -7.94 -13.66
C LYS A 170 4.65 -9.18 -12.79
N LEU A 171 4.90 -9.01 -11.49
CA LEU A 171 5.04 -10.12 -10.54
C LEU A 171 3.71 -10.79 -10.19
N GLY A 172 2.57 -10.16 -10.50
CA GLY A 172 1.24 -10.69 -10.20
C GLY A 172 0.94 -12.03 -10.87
N THR A 173 1.28 -12.18 -12.15
CA THR A 173 1.07 -13.41 -12.91
C THR A 173 1.89 -14.59 -12.37
N PRO A 174 3.24 -14.51 -12.29
CA PRO A 174 4.04 -15.63 -11.80
C PRO A 174 3.70 -16.01 -10.35
N LEU A 175 3.39 -15.04 -9.48
CA LEU A 175 2.99 -15.34 -8.11
C LEU A 175 1.68 -16.13 -8.05
N ARG A 176 0.68 -15.73 -8.85
CA ARG A 176 -0.61 -16.44 -8.89
C ARG A 176 -0.48 -17.82 -9.53
N MET A 177 0.40 -18.00 -10.51
CA MET A 177 0.75 -19.32 -11.06
C MET A 177 1.37 -20.23 -9.99
N ALA A 178 2.30 -19.70 -9.19
CA ALA A 178 2.89 -20.45 -8.08
C ALA A 178 1.83 -20.83 -7.03
N LEU A 179 0.94 -19.90 -6.66
CA LEU A 179 -0.16 -20.17 -5.73
C LEU A 179 -1.10 -21.27 -6.23
N LEU A 180 -1.49 -21.22 -7.51
CA LEU A 180 -2.33 -22.26 -8.12
C LEU A 180 -1.63 -23.61 -8.15
N THR A 181 -0.34 -23.62 -8.47
CA THR A 181 0.46 -24.85 -8.51
C THR A 181 0.53 -25.49 -7.12
N LEU A 182 0.87 -24.71 -6.09
CA LEU A 182 0.96 -25.17 -4.71
C LEU A 182 -0.37 -25.78 -4.22
N ILE A 183 -1.49 -25.11 -4.52
CA ILE A 183 -2.82 -25.55 -4.08
C ILE A 183 -3.30 -26.80 -4.82
N LEU A 184 -3.00 -26.93 -6.11
CA LEU A 184 -3.52 -28.02 -6.95
C LEU A 184 -2.60 -29.24 -7.00
N ARG A 185 -1.29 -29.06 -6.83
CA ARG A 185 -0.28 -30.12 -7.01
C ARG A 185 0.51 -30.46 -5.74
N GLY A 186 0.44 -29.64 -4.69
CA GLY A 186 1.30 -29.77 -3.50
C GLY A 186 2.63 -29.05 -3.66
N GLU A 187 3.60 -29.35 -2.80
CA GLU A 187 4.93 -28.72 -2.83
C GLU A 187 5.65 -28.96 -4.17
N VAL A 188 6.35 -27.92 -4.65
CA VAL A 188 7.23 -27.94 -5.82
C VAL A 188 8.66 -27.98 -5.34
#